data_AF-A0A061IWV9-F1
#
_entry.id   AF-A0A061IWV9-F1
#
_cell.length_a   1.000
_cell.length_b   1.000
_cell.length_c   1.000
_cell.angle_alpha   90.00
_cell.angle_beta   90.00
_cell.angle_gamma   90.00
#
_symmetry.space_group_name_H-M   'P 1'
#
loop_
_entity.id
_entity.type
_entity.pdbx_description
1 polymer ?
#
loop_
_entity_poly.entity_id
_entity_poly.type
_entity_poly.pdbx_seq_one_letter_code
_entity_poly.pdbx_strand_id
1 'polypeptide(L)'
;MSLLNTTLQTLVVRLRDMSGNVTQQKLHNRVFDAYEAKSLVFEAISPEQQAVMRQFGMIPPQHPAGQPVLLDGWAELLSVHKDDNLYQLLPRRAKNNASYSTMRAICCSAGSPFTMEHRVDPIDYKFVFRAADMEVRNKFNAANADKVPPTIWFDGILSAPNDSGLVSCHNTLSPAHINNLAGIYQFLKEWSSEPPEGDRHRQLKEMYSKLLSRRTHLFMGSSSVPGREILNYAKSKNVFVYAKRGMHYVFHA
;
A
#
# COMPACT_ATOMS: atom_id res chain seq x y z
N MET A 1 28.61 -34.39 4.70
CA MET A 1 27.64 -33.42 4.12
C MET A 1 26.41 -34.21 3.70
N SER A 2 25.34 -34.14 4.50
CA SER A 2 24.06 -34.80 4.21
C SER A 2 23.12 -33.76 3.59
N LEU A 3 22.66 -34.04 2.36
CA LEU A 3 21.69 -33.24 1.63
C LEU A 3 20.35 -33.30 2.38
N LEU A 4 19.89 -32.15 2.88
CA LEU A 4 18.62 -31.96 3.58
C LEU A 4 17.43 -32.37 2.69
N ASN A 5 16.95 -33.61 2.90
CA ASN A 5 15.58 -34.00 2.59
C ASN A 5 14.63 -33.23 3.52
N THR A 6 14.31 -31.98 3.16
CA THR A 6 13.17 -31.28 3.74
C THR A 6 11.96 -31.62 2.89
N THR A 7 11.10 -32.49 3.40
CA THR A 7 9.81 -32.81 2.78
C THR A 7 9.06 -31.49 2.59
N LEU A 8 8.80 -31.08 1.34
CA LEU A 8 8.05 -29.86 1.04
C LEU A 8 6.69 -29.96 1.73
N GLN A 9 6.47 -29.14 2.77
CA GLN A 9 5.17 -29.05 3.43
C GLN A 9 4.14 -28.57 2.43
N THR A 10 2.99 -29.23 2.40
CA THR A 10 1.92 -28.93 1.46
C THR A 10 0.59 -28.78 2.16
N LEU A 11 -0.25 -27.88 1.67
CA LEU A 11 -1.59 -27.63 2.17
C LEU A 11 -2.54 -27.48 1.00
N VAL A 12 -3.71 -28.11 1.07
CA VAL A 12 -4.75 -27.92 0.05
C VAL A 12 -5.63 -26.76 0.50
N VAL A 13 -5.79 -25.76 -0.36
CA VAL A 13 -6.65 -24.61 -0.12
C VAL A 13 -7.74 -24.54 -1.17
N ARG A 14 -8.85 -23.89 -0.83
CA ARG A 14 -9.93 -23.56 -1.78
C ARG A 14 -9.69 -22.15 -2.32
N LEU A 15 -9.07 -22.07 -3.50
CA LEU A 15 -8.76 -20.80 -4.15
C LEU A 15 -9.98 -20.31 -4.95
N ARG A 16 -10.41 -19.09 -4.67
CA ARG A 16 -11.42 -18.34 -5.41
C ARG A 16 -10.73 -17.47 -6.45
N ASP A 17 -11.12 -17.58 -7.72
CA ASP A 17 -10.64 -16.71 -8.79
C ASP A 17 -11.39 -15.36 -8.82
N MET A 18 -11.02 -14.48 -9.75
CA MET A 18 -11.66 -13.17 -9.93
C MET A 18 -13.11 -13.26 -10.41
N SER A 19 -13.47 -14.36 -11.07
CA SER A 19 -14.83 -14.67 -11.54
C SER A 19 -15.72 -15.29 -10.45
N GLY A 20 -15.13 -15.63 -9.31
CA GLY A 20 -15.79 -16.27 -8.18
C GLY A 20 -15.82 -17.80 -8.22
N ASN A 21 -15.19 -18.44 -9.21
CA ASN A 21 -15.06 -19.90 -9.25
C ASN A 21 -14.10 -20.35 -8.17
N VAL A 22 -14.39 -21.51 -7.57
CA VAL A 22 -13.58 -22.09 -6.51
C VAL A 22 -12.93 -23.36 -7.00
N THR A 23 -11.61 -23.44 -6.90
CA THR A 23 -10.83 -24.65 -7.20
C THR A 23 -10.02 -25.08 -5.98
N GLN A 24 -9.75 -26.38 -5.87
CA GLN A 24 -8.82 -26.87 -4.87
C GLN A 24 -7.39 -26.79 -5.43
N GLN A 25 -6.50 -26.14 -4.69
CA GLN A 25 -5.10 -26.01 -5.08
C GLN A 25 -4.20 -26.50 -3.96
N LYS A 26 -3.26 -27.38 -4.33
CA LYS A 26 -2.19 -27.81 -3.43
C LYS A 26 -1.08 -26.76 -3.44
N LEU A 27 -0.90 -26.08 -2.32
CA LEU A 27 0.17 -25.11 -2.08
C LEU A 27 1.37 -25.77 -1.41
N HIS A 28 2.55 -25.21 -1.68
CA HIS A 28 3.81 -25.56 -1.02
C HIS A 28 4.33 -24.35 -0.25
N ASN A 29 5.14 -24.57 0.78
CA ASN A 29 5.68 -23.49 1.62
C ASN A 29 6.39 -22.34 0.87
N ARG A 30 7.06 -22.63 -0.25
CA ARG A 30 7.76 -21.63 -1.09
C ARG A 30 6.83 -20.79 -1.98
N VAL A 31 5.51 -21.02 -1.95
CA VAL A 31 4.59 -20.32 -2.84
C VAL A 31 4.53 -18.81 -2.56
N PHE A 32 4.75 -18.40 -1.31
CA PHE A 32 4.76 -16.99 -0.92
C PHE A 32 5.92 -16.21 -1.55
N ASP A 33 7.09 -16.83 -1.76
CA ASP A 33 8.20 -16.21 -2.49
C ASP A 33 7.80 -15.91 -3.94
N ALA A 34 7.06 -16.84 -4.56
CA ALA A 34 6.55 -16.66 -5.92
C ALA A 34 5.43 -15.60 -6.00
N TYR A 35 4.59 -15.51 -4.97
CA TYR A 35 3.57 -14.45 -4.88
C TYR A 35 4.21 -13.08 -4.71
N GLU A 36 5.21 -12.94 -3.83
CA GLU A 36 5.98 -11.72 -3.63
C GLU A 36 6.64 -11.28 -4.94
N ALA A 37 7.35 -12.18 -5.63
CA ALA A 37 8.01 -11.90 -6.91
C ALA A 37 7.03 -11.46 -8.01
N LYS A 38 5.78 -11.95 -7.97
CA LYS A 38 4.72 -11.58 -8.91
C LYS A 38 3.87 -10.40 -8.43
N SER A 39 4.23 -9.76 -7.31
CA SER A 39 3.44 -8.69 -6.69
C SER A 39 1.97 -9.10 -6.48
N LEU A 40 1.78 -10.30 -5.95
CA LEU A 40 0.47 -10.84 -5.57
C LEU A 40 0.33 -10.84 -4.05
N VAL A 41 -0.88 -10.58 -3.58
CA VAL A 41 -1.27 -10.78 -2.18
C VAL A 41 -2.15 -12.01 -2.07
N PHE A 42 -2.06 -12.68 -0.93
CA PHE A 42 -2.86 -13.85 -0.63
C PHE A 42 -3.74 -13.58 0.59
N GLU A 43 -5.06 -13.61 0.40
CA GLU A 43 -6.02 -13.31 1.46
C GLU A 43 -6.83 -14.57 1.84
N ALA A 44 -7.08 -14.74 3.13
CA ALA A 44 -8.02 -15.73 3.67
C ALA A 44 -9.38 -15.09 3.94
N ILE A 45 -10.44 -15.77 3.52
CA ILE A 45 -11.84 -15.34 3.61
C ILE A 45 -12.59 -16.38 4.44
N SER A 46 -13.01 -15.99 5.64
CA SER A 46 -13.75 -16.87 6.56
C SER A 46 -15.16 -17.18 6.04
N PRO A 47 -15.82 -18.25 6.52
CA PRO A 47 -17.21 -18.56 6.13
C PRO A 47 -18.19 -17.42 6.40
N GLU A 48 -18.02 -16.70 7.51
CA GLU A 48 -18.83 -15.52 7.84
C GLU A 48 -18.64 -14.42 6.80
N GLN A 49 -17.39 -14.13 6.45
CA GLN A 49 -17.03 -13.17 5.41
C GLN A 49 -17.61 -13.56 4.04
N GLN A 50 -17.57 -14.86 3.70
CA GLN A 50 -18.16 -15.37 2.47
C GLN A 50 -19.68 -15.12 2.41
N ALA A 51 -20.40 -15.30 3.53
CA ALA A 51 -21.84 -15.04 3.58
C ALA A 51 -22.16 -13.57 3.29
N VAL A 52 -21.38 -12.65 3.86
CA VAL A 52 -21.53 -11.20 3.62
C VAL A 52 -21.21 -10.85 2.16
N MET A 53 -20.12 -11.40 1.60
CA MET A 53 -19.77 -11.16 0.20
C MET A 53 -20.82 -11.68 -0.78
N ARG A 54 -21.57 -12.74 -0.46
CA ARG A 54 -22.70 -13.20 -1.30
C ARG A 54 -23.86 -12.20 -1.32
N GLN A 55 -24.06 -11.45 -0.24
CA GLN A 55 -25.14 -10.47 -0.13
C GLN A 55 -24.76 -9.13 -0.76
N PHE A 56 -23.52 -8.66 -0.54
CA PHE A 56 -23.08 -7.31 -0.92
C PHE A 56 -22.09 -7.28 -2.09
N GLY A 57 -21.68 -8.42 -2.62
CA GLY A 57 -20.61 -8.56 -3.62
C GLY A 57 -19.20 -8.41 -3.02
N MET A 58 -19.03 -7.45 -2.11
CA MET A 58 -17.83 -7.22 -1.30
C MET A 58 -18.21 -6.92 0.15
N ILE A 59 -17.29 -7.09 1.10
CA ILE A 59 -17.56 -6.79 2.50
C ILE A 59 -17.50 -5.28 2.71
N PRO A 60 -18.58 -4.64 3.19
CA PRO A 60 -18.55 -3.21 3.50
C PRO A 60 -17.40 -2.88 4.47
N PRO A 61 -16.69 -1.75 4.28
CA PRO A 61 -15.57 -1.27 5.11
C PRO A 61 -15.65 -1.53 6.61
N GLN A 62 -16.82 -1.31 7.21
CA GLN A 62 -17.06 -1.35 8.66
C GLN A 62 -17.96 -2.52 9.09
N HIS A 63 -18.15 -3.50 8.21
CA HIS A 63 -19.01 -4.64 8.54
C HIS A 63 -18.42 -5.45 9.72
N PRO A 64 -19.24 -5.91 10.69
CA PRO A 64 -18.76 -6.66 11.87
C PRO A 64 -17.93 -7.91 11.56
N ALA A 65 -18.25 -8.62 10.47
CA ALA A 65 -17.50 -9.78 9.97
C ALA A 65 -16.03 -9.47 9.63
N GLY A 66 -15.67 -8.19 9.54
CA GLY A 66 -14.32 -7.74 9.25
C GLY A 66 -13.89 -8.03 7.81
N GLN A 67 -12.69 -7.58 7.50
CA GLN A 67 -12.09 -7.66 6.17
C GLN A 67 -11.28 -8.98 6.06
N PRO A 68 -11.21 -9.66 4.89
CA PRO A 68 -10.33 -10.81 4.65
C PRO A 68 -8.91 -10.62 5.24
N VAL A 69 -8.29 -11.68 5.74
CA VAL A 69 -6.97 -11.56 6.39
C VAL A 69 -5.87 -11.70 5.35
N LEU A 70 -4.98 -10.72 5.26
CA LEU A 70 -3.76 -10.85 4.45
C LEU A 70 -2.80 -11.84 5.12
N LEU A 71 -2.29 -12.78 4.34
CA LEU A 71 -1.31 -13.76 4.78
C LEU A 71 0.06 -13.38 4.21
N ASP A 72 1.02 -13.09 5.10
CA ASP A 72 2.39 -12.71 4.75
C ASP A 72 3.32 -13.91 4.59
N GLY A 73 2.89 -15.11 4.97
CA GLY A 73 3.71 -16.31 4.82
C GLY A 73 3.05 -17.62 5.23
N TRP A 74 3.83 -18.70 5.11
CA TRP A 74 3.38 -20.06 5.38
C TRP A 74 2.92 -20.28 6.83
N ALA A 75 3.63 -19.71 7.80
CA ALA A 75 3.26 -19.84 9.22
C ALA A 75 1.88 -19.23 9.54
N GLU A 76 1.56 -18.09 8.91
CA GLU A 76 0.25 -17.45 9.06
C GLU A 76 -0.85 -18.22 8.32
N LEU A 77 -0.54 -18.79 7.15
CA LEU A 77 -1.47 -19.67 6.47
C LEU A 77 -1.84 -20.86 7.36
N LEU A 78 -0.85 -21.53 7.98
CA LEU A 78 -1.10 -22.67 8.86
C LEU A 78 -1.92 -22.29 10.10
N SER A 79 -1.73 -21.08 10.66
CA SER A 79 -2.46 -20.65 11.86
C SER A 79 -3.91 -20.23 11.57
N VAL A 80 -4.19 -19.72 10.36
CA VAL A 80 -5.52 -19.24 9.96
C VAL A 80 -6.34 -20.29 9.23
N HIS A 81 -5.70 -21.33 8.67
CA HIS A 81 -6.35 -22.28 7.79
C HIS A 81 -7.47 -23.10 8.47
N LYS A 82 -8.57 -23.22 7.73
CA LYS A 82 -9.72 -24.07 8.00
C LYS A 82 -10.25 -24.59 6.66
N ASP A 83 -10.83 -25.78 6.64
CA ASP A 83 -11.33 -26.43 5.42
C ASP A 83 -12.39 -25.60 4.67
N ASP A 84 -13.16 -24.81 5.42
CA ASP A 84 -14.23 -23.97 4.88
C ASP A 84 -13.78 -22.56 4.47
N ASN A 85 -12.52 -22.19 4.73
CA ASN A 85 -12.00 -20.92 4.26
C ASN A 85 -11.88 -20.92 2.74
N LEU A 86 -12.21 -19.78 2.13
CA LEU A 86 -11.79 -19.48 0.76
C LEU A 86 -10.54 -18.63 0.81
N TYR A 87 -9.74 -18.74 -0.23
CA TYR A 87 -8.53 -17.96 -0.39
C TYR A 87 -8.57 -17.21 -1.70
N GLN A 88 -7.94 -16.05 -1.77
CA GLN A 88 -7.92 -15.26 -2.99
C GLN A 88 -6.52 -14.71 -3.24
N LEU A 89 -6.08 -14.81 -4.50
CA LEU A 89 -4.89 -14.14 -5.01
C LEU A 89 -5.31 -12.87 -5.73
N LEU A 90 -4.75 -11.74 -5.33
CA LEU A 90 -5.05 -10.44 -5.95
C LEU A 90 -3.74 -9.76 -6.37
N PRO A 91 -3.75 -8.98 -7.46
CA PRO A 91 -2.67 -8.04 -7.73
C PRO A 91 -2.49 -7.07 -6.57
N ARG A 92 -1.26 -6.93 -6.09
CA ARG A 92 -0.96 -6.10 -4.92
C ARG A 92 -1.15 -4.61 -5.22
N ARG A 93 -0.66 -4.13 -6.38
CA ARG A 93 -0.61 -2.70 -6.76
C ARG A 93 -0.15 -1.79 -5.62
N ALA A 94 0.86 -2.28 -4.91
CA ALA A 94 1.54 -1.61 -3.82
C ALA A 94 2.94 -2.22 -3.75
N LYS A 95 3.89 -1.50 -3.18
CA LYS A 95 5.30 -1.93 -3.17
C LYS A 95 5.52 -3.20 -2.36
N ASN A 96 4.81 -3.36 -1.25
CA ASN A 96 4.88 -4.54 -0.39
C ASN A 96 3.56 -4.75 0.37
N ASN A 97 3.46 -5.82 1.15
CA ASN A 97 2.24 -6.20 1.88
C ASN A 97 1.87 -5.22 3.01
N ALA A 98 2.84 -4.56 3.63
CA ALA A 98 2.58 -3.51 4.61
C ALA A 98 1.87 -2.31 3.96
N SER A 99 2.33 -1.93 2.77
CA SER A 99 1.71 -0.87 1.97
C SER A 99 0.30 -1.22 1.53
N TYR A 100 0.10 -2.46 1.05
CA TYR A 100 -1.23 -2.97 0.72
C TYR A 100 -2.17 -2.89 1.93
N SER A 101 -1.72 -3.35 3.10
CA SER A 101 -2.50 -3.36 4.33
C SER A 101 -2.83 -1.95 4.81
N THR A 102 -1.88 -1.02 4.67
CA THR A 102 -2.10 0.40 4.97
C THR A 102 -3.15 1.00 4.03
N MET A 103 -3.04 0.78 2.72
CA MET A 103 -4.04 1.22 1.74
C MET A 103 -5.42 0.65 2.03
N ARG A 104 -5.49 -0.62 2.42
CA ARG A 104 -6.73 -1.26 2.80
C ARG A 104 -7.35 -0.65 4.05
N ALA A 105 -6.55 -0.40 5.07
CA ALA A 105 -7.00 0.30 6.27
C ALA A 105 -7.56 1.69 5.94
N ILE A 106 -6.85 2.45 5.08
CA ILE A 106 -7.33 3.74 4.57
C ILE A 106 -8.69 3.59 3.88
N CYS A 107 -8.85 2.60 3.00
CA CYS A 107 -10.12 2.37 2.30
C CYS A 107 -11.25 1.88 3.22
N CYS A 108 -10.91 1.28 4.35
CA CYS A 108 -11.89 0.78 5.32
C CYS A 108 -12.25 1.81 6.41
N SER A 109 -11.49 2.89 6.52
CA SER A 109 -11.74 3.96 7.50
C SER A 109 -13.04 4.71 7.23
N ALA A 110 -13.68 5.16 8.31
CA ALA A 110 -14.86 6.01 8.24
C ALA A 110 -14.61 7.28 7.43
N GLY A 111 -15.51 7.58 6.49
CA GLY A 111 -15.42 8.77 5.65
C GLY A 111 -14.29 8.76 4.61
N SER A 112 -13.64 7.61 4.40
CA SER A 112 -12.61 7.51 3.36
C SER A 112 -13.22 7.73 1.97
N PRO A 113 -12.63 8.60 1.12
CA PRO A 113 -13.05 8.75 -0.27
C PRO A 113 -12.49 7.62 -1.16
N PHE A 114 -11.75 6.68 -0.57
CA PHE A 114 -11.01 5.65 -1.31
C PHE A 114 -11.62 4.27 -1.14
N THR A 115 -11.58 3.50 -2.23
CA THR A 115 -11.79 2.05 -2.23
C THR A 115 -10.54 1.38 -2.79
N MET A 116 -10.42 0.07 -2.62
CA MET A 116 -9.29 -0.70 -3.16
C MET A 116 -9.26 -0.74 -4.69
N GLU A 117 -10.31 -0.28 -5.38
CA GLU A 117 -10.31 -0.13 -6.84
C GLU A 117 -9.53 1.10 -7.30
N HIS A 118 -9.37 2.11 -6.44
CA HIS A 118 -8.62 3.33 -6.72
C HIS A 118 -7.10 3.13 -6.69
N ARG A 119 -6.60 1.91 -6.44
CA ARG A 119 -5.16 1.64 -6.41
C ARG A 119 -4.57 1.65 -7.80
N VAL A 120 -3.50 2.42 -7.95
CA VAL A 120 -2.66 2.44 -9.15
C VAL A 120 -1.30 1.84 -8.82
N ASP A 121 -0.56 1.37 -9.83
CA ASP A 121 0.75 0.80 -9.59
C ASP A 121 1.76 1.92 -9.23
N PRO A 122 2.35 1.92 -8.03
CA PRO A 122 3.30 2.96 -7.64
C PRO A 122 4.60 2.91 -8.46
N ILE A 123 4.90 1.82 -9.17
CA ILE A 123 6.11 1.74 -10.01
C ILE A 123 6.07 2.76 -11.15
N ASP A 124 4.88 3.01 -11.70
CA ASP A 124 4.68 3.93 -12.83
C ASP A 124 4.95 5.39 -12.44
N TYR A 125 4.93 5.68 -11.13
CA TYR A 125 5.16 7.00 -10.56
C TYR A 125 6.57 7.19 -10.02
N LYS A 126 7.46 6.19 -10.13
CA LYS A 126 8.81 6.28 -9.58
C LYS A 126 9.63 7.37 -10.28
N PHE A 127 10.06 8.39 -9.54
CA PHE A 127 10.93 9.45 -10.03
C PHE A 127 12.35 9.26 -9.46
N VAL A 128 13.29 8.90 -10.32
CA VAL A 128 14.73 8.92 -9.99
C VAL A 128 15.36 10.18 -10.57
N PHE A 129 15.89 11.04 -9.69
CA PHE A 129 16.66 12.21 -10.10
C PHE A 129 18.00 11.75 -10.70
N ARG A 130 18.30 12.24 -11.90
CA ARG A 130 19.62 12.12 -12.54
C ARG A 130 20.34 13.46 -12.45
N ALA A 131 21.60 13.50 -12.88
CA ALA A 131 22.46 14.69 -12.78
C ALA A 131 21.77 16.01 -13.20
N ALA A 132 21.03 16.01 -14.32
CA ALA A 132 20.31 17.19 -14.80
C ALA A 132 19.12 17.63 -13.91
N ASP A 133 18.49 16.71 -13.17
CA ASP A 133 17.35 17.02 -12.28
C ASP A 133 17.81 17.39 -10.87
N MET A 134 19.05 17.02 -10.51
CA MET A 134 19.60 17.27 -9.17
C MET A 134 19.70 18.76 -8.88
N GLU A 135 19.94 19.60 -9.89
CA GLU A 135 19.96 21.05 -9.71
C GLU A 135 18.58 21.58 -9.29
N VAL A 136 17.50 21.14 -9.94
CA VAL A 136 16.11 21.52 -9.61
C VAL A 136 15.77 21.07 -8.19
N ARG A 137 16.09 19.82 -7.85
CA ARG A 137 15.93 19.28 -6.49
C ARG A 137 16.70 20.08 -5.45
N ASN A 138 17.96 20.42 -5.74
CA ASN A 138 18.82 21.13 -4.80
C ASN A 138 18.34 22.56 -4.58
N LYS A 139 17.86 23.25 -5.63
CA LYS A 139 17.21 24.56 -5.52
C LYS A 139 15.97 24.48 -4.63
N PHE A 140 15.09 23.50 -4.86
CA PHE A 140 13.93 23.28 -3.99
C PHE A 140 14.34 23.02 -2.53
N ASN A 141 15.32 22.13 -2.32
CA ASN A 141 15.81 21.79 -0.98
C ASN A 141 16.56 22.94 -0.30
N ALA A 142 17.13 23.89 -1.04
CA ALA A 142 17.74 25.08 -0.45
C ALA A 142 16.68 26.07 0.05
N ALA A 143 15.56 26.17 -0.67
CA ALA A 143 14.48 27.12 -0.37
C ALA A 143 13.45 26.60 0.66
N ASN A 144 13.29 25.30 0.80
CA ASN A 144 12.21 24.70 1.61
C ASN A 144 12.75 23.97 2.84
N ALA A 145 12.00 24.01 3.95
CA ALA A 145 12.35 23.26 5.17
C ALA A 145 12.20 21.74 4.97
N ASP A 146 11.12 21.33 4.31
CA ASP A 146 10.82 19.93 4.00
C ASP A 146 11.61 19.50 2.76
N LYS A 147 12.50 18.51 2.93
CA LYS A 147 13.46 18.12 1.89
C LYS A 147 12.93 16.96 1.07
N VAL A 148 13.34 16.92 -0.20
CA VAL A 148 13.05 15.85 -1.14
C VAL A 148 14.25 14.88 -1.19
N PRO A 149 14.05 13.56 -1.04
CA PRO A 149 15.10 12.55 -1.23
C PRO A 149 15.57 12.47 -2.69
N PRO A 150 16.70 11.80 -3.00
CA PRO A 150 17.20 11.64 -4.36
C PRO A 150 16.36 10.68 -5.23
N THR A 151 15.34 10.04 -4.66
CA THR A 151 14.36 9.24 -5.39
C THR A 151 13.01 9.40 -4.71
N ILE A 152 11.99 9.69 -5.51
CA ILE A 152 10.60 9.70 -5.08
C ILE A 152 9.99 8.38 -5.50
N TRP A 153 9.57 7.61 -4.50
CA TRP A 153 8.88 6.34 -4.73
C TRP A 153 7.91 6.09 -3.59
N PHE A 154 6.63 6.28 -3.88
CA PHE A 154 5.57 5.96 -2.94
C PHE A 154 5.43 4.45 -2.80
N ASP A 155 5.04 4.01 -1.62
CA ASP A 155 4.80 2.60 -1.36
C ASP A 155 3.38 2.18 -1.77
N GLY A 156 2.48 3.15 -1.93
CA GLY A 156 1.14 2.98 -2.52
C GLY A 156 0.57 4.31 -2.99
N ILE A 157 -0.31 4.27 -4.00
CA ILE A 157 -1.02 5.45 -4.50
C ILE A 157 -2.50 5.11 -4.69
N LEU A 158 -3.38 5.99 -4.21
CA LEU A 158 -4.83 5.94 -4.40
C LEU A 158 -5.26 7.10 -5.31
N SER A 159 -6.08 6.83 -6.31
CA SER A 159 -6.54 7.77 -7.33
C SER A 159 -8.05 7.66 -7.48
N ALA A 160 -8.79 8.40 -6.64
CA ALA A 160 -10.25 8.50 -6.70
C ALA A 160 -10.67 9.70 -7.58
N PRO A 161 -11.94 9.83 -8.01
CA PRO A 161 -12.37 10.90 -8.90
C PRO A 161 -12.00 12.32 -8.44
N ASN A 162 -12.17 12.60 -7.14
CA ASN A 162 -11.96 13.94 -6.55
C ASN A 162 -10.78 14.00 -5.56
N ASP A 163 -10.16 12.86 -5.27
CA ASP A 163 -9.15 12.71 -4.23
C ASP A 163 -7.96 11.88 -4.71
N SER A 164 -6.77 12.18 -4.20
CA SER A 164 -5.58 11.34 -4.36
C SER A 164 -4.95 11.04 -3.00
N GLY A 165 -4.36 9.85 -2.87
CA GLY A 165 -3.72 9.40 -1.65
C GLY A 165 -2.28 8.98 -1.94
N LEU A 166 -1.33 9.59 -1.25
CA LEU A 166 0.10 9.24 -1.35
C LEU A 166 0.51 8.51 -0.08
N VAL A 167 0.97 7.25 -0.23
CA VAL A 167 1.25 6.36 0.90
C VAL A 167 2.76 6.08 0.99
N SER A 168 3.33 6.30 2.18
CA SER A 168 4.71 5.88 2.53
C SER A 168 4.68 5.01 3.77
N CYS A 169 5.43 3.92 3.81
CA CYS A 169 5.41 2.92 4.86
C CYS A 169 6.82 2.71 5.43
N HIS A 170 6.93 2.77 6.75
CA HIS A 170 8.21 2.59 7.44
C HIS A 170 8.02 1.74 8.70
N ASN A 171 8.97 0.87 9.01
CA ASN A 171 8.89 0.04 10.23
C ASN A 171 8.70 0.88 11.49
N THR A 172 9.37 2.02 11.57
CA THR A 172 9.21 3.04 12.61
C THR A 172 9.13 4.43 11.95
N LEU A 173 8.39 5.35 12.57
CA LEU A 173 8.27 6.72 12.09
C LEU A 173 9.21 7.68 12.82
N SER A 174 9.73 8.64 12.06
CA SER A 174 10.56 9.74 12.53
C SER A 174 10.07 11.05 11.90
N PRO A 175 10.43 12.22 12.45
CA PRO A 175 10.09 13.51 11.84
C PRO A 175 10.61 13.64 10.41
N ALA A 176 11.77 13.04 10.12
CA ALA A 176 12.37 13.06 8.78
C ALA A 176 11.48 12.35 7.75
N HIS A 177 10.83 11.24 8.11
CA HIS A 177 9.88 10.58 7.19
C HIS A 177 8.71 11.52 6.86
N ILE A 178 8.12 12.15 7.88
CA ILE A 178 6.97 13.06 7.74
C ILE A 178 7.35 14.24 6.84
N ASN A 179 8.50 14.86 7.09
CA ASN A 179 9.00 15.97 6.29
C ASN A 179 9.30 15.56 4.86
N ASN A 180 9.87 14.38 4.65
CA ASN A 180 10.12 13.87 3.30
C ASN A 180 8.80 13.71 2.54
N LEU A 181 7.75 13.12 3.12
CA LEU A 181 6.47 12.96 2.43
C LEU A 181 5.82 14.31 2.10
N ALA A 182 5.83 15.25 3.04
CA ALA A 182 5.31 16.61 2.83
C ALA A 182 6.11 17.36 1.74
N GLY A 183 7.44 17.32 1.81
CA GLY A 183 8.33 17.97 0.86
C GLY A 183 8.23 17.37 -0.55
N ILE A 184 8.12 16.04 -0.66
CA ILE A 184 7.86 15.34 -1.92
C ILE A 184 6.56 15.84 -2.55
N TYR A 185 5.47 15.91 -1.78
CA TYR A 185 4.19 16.38 -2.29
C TYR A 185 4.27 17.83 -2.80
N GLN A 186 4.86 18.73 -2.01
CA GLN A 186 5.06 20.13 -2.41
C GLN A 186 5.90 20.22 -3.69
N PHE A 187 7.04 19.55 -3.72
CA PHE A 187 7.92 19.52 -4.89
C PHE A 187 7.19 19.02 -6.14
N LEU A 188 6.49 17.90 -6.06
CA LEU A 188 5.78 17.33 -7.21
C LEU A 188 4.66 18.25 -7.69
N LYS A 189 3.98 18.96 -6.79
CA LYS A 189 2.94 19.92 -7.14
C LYS A 189 3.51 21.09 -7.95
N GLU A 190 4.65 21.63 -7.55
CA GLU A 190 5.35 22.69 -8.28
C GLU A 190 5.90 22.15 -9.61
N TRP A 191 6.69 21.08 -9.55
CA TRP A 191 7.39 20.50 -10.68
C TRP A 191 6.45 19.99 -11.79
N SER A 192 5.32 19.37 -11.44
CA SER A 192 4.35 18.86 -12.44
C SER A 192 3.50 19.95 -13.08
N SER A 193 3.54 21.19 -12.57
CA SER A 193 2.84 22.34 -13.17
C SER A 193 3.66 23.06 -14.25
N GLU A 194 4.97 22.83 -14.29
CA GLU A 194 5.87 23.44 -15.27
C GLU A 194 5.69 22.82 -16.67
N PRO A 195 5.67 23.63 -17.74
CA PRO A 195 5.43 23.15 -19.10
C PRO A 195 6.45 22.08 -19.53
N PRO A 196 6.02 21.02 -20.26
CA PRO A 196 6.85 19.86 -20.57
C PRO A 196 7.75 20.04 -21.81
N GLU A 197 8.13 21.26 -22.17
CA GLU A 197 8.95 21.50 -23.36
C GLU A 197 10.34 20.86 -23.21
N GLY A 198 10.64 19.88 -24.08
CA GLY A 198 11.87 19.09 -24.00
C GLY A 198 11.98 18.14 -22.81
N ASP A 199 10.91 17.97 -22.02
CA ASP A 199 11.01 17.26 -20.74
C ASP A 199 11.05 15.73 -20.92
N ARG A 200 12.17 15.12 -20.52
CA ARG A 200 12.32 13.64 -20.52
C ARG A 200 11.29 12.95 -19.64
N HIS A 201 10.71 13.69 -18.68
CA HIS A 201 9.74 13.19 -17.72
C HIS A 201 8.30 13.54 -18.09
N ARG A 202 8.02 13.89 -19.35
CA ARG A 202 6.67 14.28 -19.82
C ARG A 202 5.56 13.39 -19.27
N GLN A 203 5.66 12.07 -19.46
CA GLN A 203 4.66 11.12 -18.97
C GLN A 203 4.50 11.18 -17.45
N LEU A 204 5.62 11.25 -16.72
CA LEU A 204 5.61 11.29 -15.26
C LEU A 204 5.01 12.61 -14.75
N LYS A 205 5.33 13.73 -15.39
CA LYS A 205 4.68 15.02 -15.15
C LYS A 205 3.19 14.91 -15.37
N GLU A 206 2.73 14.49 -16.54
CA GLU A 206 1.29 14.33 -16.86
C GLU A 206 0.55 13.48 -15.82
N MET A 207 1.15 12.36 -15.41
CA MET A 207 0.60 11.49 -14.37
C MET A 207 0.48 12.20 -13.02
N TYR A 208 1.53 12.90 -12.58
CA TYR A 208 1.49 13.67 -11.34
C TYR A 208 0.56 14.88 -11.43
N SER A 209 0.52 15.63 -12.53
CA SER A 209 -0.41 16.74 -12.73
C SER A 209 -1.85 16.26 -12.62
N LYS A 210 -2.17 15.11 -13.23
CA LYS A 210 -3.50 14.50 -13.13
C LYS A 210 -3.81 14.04 -11.70
N LEU A 211 -2.86 13.44 -11.00
CA LEU A 211 -3.05 12.93 -9.64
C LEU A 211 -3.19 14.08 -8.62
N LEU A 212 -2.39 15.14 -8.77
CA LEU A 212 -2.26 16.24 -7.81
C LEU A 212 -3.15 17.45 -8.14
N SER A 213 -3.88 17.42 -9.26
CA SER A 213 -4.97 18.38 -9.54
C SER A 213 -6.22 18.15 -8.67
N ARG A 214 -6.25 17.02 -7.95
CA ARG A 214 -7.31 16.63 -7.01
C ARG A 214 -6.91 16.97 -5.57
N ARG A 215 -7.84 16.80 -4.63
CA ARG A 215 -7.50 16.94 -3.20
C ARG A 215 -6.56 15.80 -2.77
N THR A 216 -5.32 16.12 -2.44
CA THR A 216 -4.31 15.12 -2.04
C THR A 216 -4.30 14.90 -0.53
N HIS A 217 -4.30 13.64 -0.13
CA HIS A 217 -4.15 13.17 1.25
C HIS A 217 -2.79 12.45 1.39
N LEU A 218 -2.09 12.74 2.48
CA LEU A 218 -0.79 12.15 2.77
C LEU A 218 -0.95 11.09 3.86
N PHE A 219 -0.50 9.87 3.59
CA PHE A 219 -0.66 8.75 4.49
C PHE A 219 0.67 8.12 4.85
N MET A 220 0.80 7.73 6.11
CA MET A 220 1.93 6.94 6.59
C MET A 220 1.50 5.63 7.20
N GLY A 221 2.08 4.53 6.71
CA GLY A 221 2.00 3.21 7.35
C GLY A 221 3.18 2.98 8.29
N SER A 222 2.95 2.38 9.45
CA SER A 222 4.03 1.93 10.32
C SER A 222 3.81 0.57 10.96
N SER A 223 4.89 -0.21 11.09
CA SER A 223 4.83 -1.53 11.73
C SER A 223 4.75 -1.43 13.25
N SER A 224 5.03 -0.27 13.84
CA SER A 224 4.89 0.01 15.26
C SER A 224 4.07 1.27 15.52
N VAL A 225 3.39 1.33 16.67
CA VAL A 225 2.63 2.51 17.07
C VAL A 225 3.59 3.64 17.44
N PRO A 226 3.56 4.78 16.73
CA PRO A 226 4.44 5.91 17.06
C PRO A 226 4.04 6.58 18.37
N GLY A 227 5.01 7.25 19.02
CA GLY A 227 4.74 8.08 20.18
C GLY A 227 3.91 9.32 19.83
N ARG A 228 3.25 9.89 20.85
CA ARG A 228 2.34 11.04 20.71
C ARG A 228 3.00 12.26 20.07
N GLU A 229 4.28 12.49 20.31
CA GLU A 229 5.05 13.58 19.70
C GLU A 229 5.09 13.45 18.17
N ILE A 230 5.33 12.24 17.66
CA ILE A 230 5.37 11.97 16.22
C ILE A 230 3.98 12.08 15.60
N LEU A 231 2.93 11.64 16.30
CA LEU A 231 1.54 11.79 15.85
C LEU A 231 1.13 13.26 15.75
N ASN A 232 1.44 14.06 16.78
CA ASN A 232 1.21 15.51 16.78
C ASN A 232 1.98 16.20 15.65
N TYR A 233 3.21 15.77 15.38
CA TYR A 233 4.02 16.30 14.28
C TYR A 233 3.46 15.91 12.90
N ALA A 234 3.00 14.68 12.73
CA ALA A 234 2.32 14.25 11.51
C ALA A 234 1.05 15.08 11.27
N LYS A 235 0.26 15.31 12.33
CA LYS A 235 -0.95 16.13 12.29
C LYS A 235 -0.66 17.57 11.87
N SER A 236 0.42 18.20 12.37
CA SER A 236 0.79 19.57 11.98
C SER A 236 1.17 19.70 10.50
N LYS A 237 1.53 18.58 9.86
CA LYS A 237 1.83 18.46 8.43
C LYS A 237 0.68 17.89 7.59
N ASN A 238 -0.51 17.71 8.17
CA ASN A 238 -1.67 17.05 7.55
C ASN A 238 -1.36 15.64 7.00
N VAL A 239 -0.52 14.88 7.72
CA VAL A 239 -0.20 13.48 7.42
C VAL A 239 -0.99 12.57 8.34
N PHE A 240 -1.76 11.65 7.75
CA PHE A 240 -2.56 10.67 8.48
C PHE A 240 -1.76 9.40 8.73
N VAL A 241 -1.65 8.97 9.98
CA VAL A 241 -0.82 7.83 10.38
C VAL A 241 -1.67 6.59 10.63
N TYR A 242 -1.25 5.47 10.06
CA TYR A 242 -1.80 4.15 10.27
C TYR A 242 -0.69 3.22 10.80
N ALA A 243 -0.94 2.53 11.92
CA ALA A 243 0.04 1.63 12.51
C ALA A 243 -0.51 0.21 12.65
N LYS A 244 0.38 -0.79 12.56
CA LYS A 244 0.04 -2.20 12.72
C LYS A 244 -0.36 -2.50 14.17
N ARG A 245 -1.55 -3.06 14.35
CA ARG A 245 -2.09 -3.59 15.61
C ARG A 245 -2.60 -5.01 15.34
N GLY A 246 -1.83 -6.02 15.75
CA GLY A 246 -2.08 -7.41 15.37
C GLY A 246 -1.89 -7.59 13.86
N MET A 247 -2.91 -8.13 13.18
CA MET A 247 -2.90 -8.37 11.73
C MET A 247 -3.41 -7.19 10.90
N HIS A 248 -3.81 -6.08 11.54
CA HIS A 248 -4.47 -4.96 10.87
C HIS A 248 -3.70 -3.67 11.07
N TYR A 249 -3.83 -2.75 10.11
CA TYR A 249 -3.41 -1.36 10.28
C TYR A 249 -4.60 -0.54 10.75
N VAL A 250 -4.39 0.35 11.72
CA VAL A 250 -5.44 1.20 12.28
C VAL A 250 -4.97 2.65 12.33
N PHE A 251 -5.90 3.59 12.17
CA PHE A 251 -5.61 5.01 12.21
C PHE A 251 -5.22 5.48 13.63
N HIS A 252 -4.23 6.36 13.72
CA HIS A 252 -3.77 7.02 14.94
C HIS A 252 -3.73 8.53 14.73
N ALA A 253 -4.36 9.28 15.65
CA ALA A 253 -4.49 10.74 15.63
C ALA A 253 -3.63 11.43 16.69
#